data_AF-A0A376K3G5-F1
#
_entry.id   AF-A0A376K3G5-F1
#
_cell.length_a   1.000
_cell.length_b   1.000
_cell.length_c   1.000
_cell.angle_alpha   90.00
_cell.angle_beta   90.00
_cell.angle_gamma   90.00
#
_symmetry.space_group_name_H-M   'P 1'
#
loop_
_entity.id
_entity.type
_entity.pdbx_description
1 polymer ?
#
loop_
_entity_poly.entity_id
_entity_poly.type
_entity_poly.pdbx_seq_one_letter_code
_entity_poly.pdbx_strand_id
1 'polypeptide(L)'
;MKIITCYKCVPDEQDIAVNNADGSLDFSKADAKISQYDLNAIEAACQLKQQAAEAQVTALSVGGKALTNAKGRKDVLSRGPDELIVVIDDQFEQALPQQTASALAAAAQKAGFDLILCGDGSSDLYAQQVGLLVGEILNIPAVNGVSKINLPDGRYPHR
;
A
#
# COMPACT_ATOMS: atom_id res chain seq x y z
N MET A 1 9.21 -16.68 3.55
CA MET A 1 9.35 -15.45 2.73
C MET A 1 8.55 -14.33 3.37
N LYS A 2 9.13 -13.16 3.63
CA LYS A 2 8.46 -12.00 4.23
C LYS A 2 8.02 -11.03 3.12
N ILE A 3 6.72 -10.95 2.88
CA ILE A 3 6.14 -10.07 1.86
C ILE A 3 5.48 -8.89 2.56
N ILE A 4 5.86 -7.67 2.19
CA ILE A 4 5.12 -6.46 2.56
C ILE A 4 4.23 -6.07 1.38
N THR A 5 2.95 -5.83 1.65
CA THR A 5 2.03 -5.23 0.68
C THR A 5 1.61 -3.85 1.17
N CYS A 6 2.01 -2.83 0.43
CA CYS A 6 1.71 -1.44 0.74
C CYS A 6 0.31 -1.09 0.24
N TYR A 7 -0.45 -0.37 1.06
CA TYR A 7 -1.75 0.16 0.66
C TYR A 7 -1.96 1.58 1.17
N LYS A 8 -2.86 2.31 0.52
CA LYS A 8 -3.28 3.65 0.88
C LYS A 8 -4.78 3.68 1.17
N CYS A 9 -5.16 4.38 2.24
CA CYS A 9 -6.54 4.79 2.43
C CYS A 9 -6.80 6.09 1.66
N VAL A 10 -7.84 6.09 0.84
CA VAL A 10 -8.27 7.22 0.01
C VAL A 10 -9.75 7.51 0.25
N PRO A 11 -10.24 8.74 0.03
CA PRO A 11 -11.67 9.00 0.02
C PRO A 11 -12.38 8.17 -1.05
N ASP A 12 -13.60 7.72 -0.79
CA ASP A 12 -14.43 7.08 -1.81
C ASP A 12 -14.85 8.10 -2.86
N GLU A 13 -14.27 7.99 -4.05
CA GLU A 13 -14.52 8.92 -5.14
C GLU A 13 -16.00 8.96 -5.61
N GLN A 14 -16.81 7.94 -5.30
CA GLN A 14 -18.24 7.93 -5.63
C GLN A 14 -19.07 8.91 -4.80
N ASP A 15 -18.60 9.25 -3.60
CA ASP A 15 -19.29 10.11 -2.64
C ASP A 15 -18.70 11.54 -2.57
N ILE A 16 -17.73 11.86 -3.44
CA ILE A 16 -17.19 13.21 -3.58
C ILE A 16 -18.17 14.05 -4.41
N ALA A 17 -18.57 15.19 -3.86
CA ALA A 17 -19.43 16.16 -4.55
C ALA A 17 -18.64 17.39 -5.01
N VAL A 18 -19.18 18.12 -5.99
CA VAL A 18 -18.68 19.44 -6.40
C VAL A 18 -19.59 20.50 -5.81
N ASN A 19 -19.01 21.47 -5.11
CA ASN A 19 -19.71 22.62 -4.58
C ASN A 19 -20.14 23.53 -5.72
N ASN A 20 -21.45 23.68 -5.91
CA ASN A 20 -22.02 24.48 -7.01
C ASN A 20 -21.66 25.98 -6.96
N ALA A 21 -21.28 26.50 -5.79
CA ALA A 21 -20.99 27.91 -5.60
C ALA A 21 -19.60 28.33 -6.10
N ASP A 22 -18.59 27.48 -5.89
CA ASP A 22 -17.17 27.82 -6.13
C ASP A 22 -16.39 26.74 -6.88
N GLY A 23 -17.02 25.60 -7.21
CA GLY A 23 -16.40 24.49 -7.92
C GLY A 23 -15.43 23.66 -7.07
N SER A 24 -15.32 23.92 -5.76
CA SER A 24 -14.48 23.13 -4.86
C SER A 24 -15.04 21.72 -4.64
N LEU A 25 -14.18 20.79 -4.23
CA LEU A 25 -14.60 19.42 -3.91
C LEU A 25 -15.06 19.32 -2.45
N ASP A 26 -16.21 18.69 -2.23
CA ASP A 26 -16.75 18.33 -0.91
C ASP A 26 -16.52 16.84 -0.65
N PHE A 27 -15.72 16.55 0.37
CA PHE A 27 -15.38 15.21 0.83
C PHE A 27 -16.17 14.78 2.07
N SER A 28 -17.09 15.61 2.57
CA SER A 28 -17.76 15.39 3.87
C SER A 28 -18.55 14.07 3.97
N LYS A 29 -18.94 13.50 2.83
CA LYS A 29 -19.64 12.21 2.73
C LYS A 29 -18.76 11.07 2.22
N ALA A 30 -17.53 11.37 1.79
CA ALA A 30 -16.62 10.39 1.23
C ALA A 30 -15.86 9.66 2.34
N ASP A 31 -16.37 8.49 2.74
CA ASP A 31 -15.69 7.60 3.67
C ASP A 31 -14.34 7.14 3.10
N ALA A 32 -13.38 6.84 3.99
CA ALA A 32 -12.09 6.30 3.57
C ALA A 32 -12.20 4.82 3.20
N LYS A 33 -11.65 4.45 2.04
CA LYS A 33 -11.54 3.06 1.55
C LYS A 33 -10.10 2.70 1.17
N ILE A 34 -9.81 1.41 1.02
CA ILE A 34 -8.55 0.94 0.43
C ILE A 34 -8.53 1.36 -1.03
N SER A 35 -7.42 1.90 -1.52
CA SER A 35 -7.30 2.24 -2.93
C SER A 35 -7.50 1.02 -3.83
N GLN A 36 -8.26 1.19 -4.91
CA GLN A 36 -8.62 0.10 -5.82
C GLN A 36 -7.41 -0.59 -6.45
N TYR A 37 -6.32 0.15 -6.68
CA TYR A 37 -5.06 -0.40 -7.22
C TYR A 37 -4.31 -1.25 -6.20
N ASP A 38 -4.37 -0.88 -4.92
CA ASP A 38 -3.68 -1.58 -3.85
C ASP A 38 -4.36 -2.92 -3.52
N LEU A 39 -5.65 -3.08 -3.84
CA LEU A 39 -6.32 -4.37 -3.76
C LEU A 39 -5.64 -5.44 -4.63
N ASN A 40 -5.11 -5.05 -5.80
CA ASN A 40 -4.35 -5.96 -6.66
C ASN A 40 -3.03 -6.38 -6.01
N ALA A 41 -2.35 -5.46 -5.32
CA ALA A 41 -1.10 -5.75 -4.61
C ALA A 41 -1.32 -6.65 -3.39
N ILE A 42 -2.43 -6.46 -2.67
CA ILE A 42 -2.82 -7.34 -1.55
C ILE A 42 -3.10 -8.75 -2.08
N GLU A 43 -3.92 -8.88 -3.12
CA GLU A 43 -4.23 -10.17 -3.72
C GLU A 43 -2.99 -10.88 -4.25
N ALA A 44 -2.12 -10.18 -4.98
CA ALA A 44 -0.87 -10.75 -5.48
C ALA A 44 0.04 -11.24 -4.34
N ALA A 45 0.14 -10.50 -3.23
CA ALA A 45 0.88 -10.94 -2.05
C ALA A 45 0.30 -12.24 -1.46
N CYS A 46 -1.03 -12.32 -1.35
CA CYS A 46 -1.72 -13.50 -0.85
C CYS A 46 -1.57 -14.72 -1.77
N GLN A 47 -1.59 -14.52 -3.10
CA GLN A 47 -1.34 -15.59 -4.07
C GLN A 47 0.10 -16.11 -3.99
N LEU A 48 1.09 -15.23 -3.83
CA LEU A 48 2.49 -15.63 -3.64
C LEU A 48 2.66 -16.39 -2.33
N LYS A 49 1.97 -15.96 -1.27
CA LYS A 49 1.96 -16.66 0.01
C LYS A 49 1.47 -18.10 -0.11
N GLN A 50 0.45 -18.35 -0.92
CA GLN A 50 -0.06 -19.71 -1.14
C GLN A 50 0.94 -20.61 -1.89
N GLN A 51 1.86 -20.03 -2.66
CA GLN A 51 2.83 -20.76 -3.48
C GLN A 51 4.18 -20.97 -2.76
N ALA A 52 4.49 -20.17 -1.74
CA ALA A 52 5.73 -20.25 -0.98
C ALA A 52 5.47 -20.76 0.44
N ALA A 53 6.09 -21.90 0.78
CA ALA A 53 6.05 -22.42 2.15
C ALA A 53 6.55 -21.35 3.15
N GLU A 54 5.84 -21.21 4.27
CA GLU A 54 6.20 -20.27 5.35
C GLU A 54 6.30 -18.81 4.88
N ALA A 55 5.55 -18.44 3.84
CA ALA A 55 5.38 -17.05 3.48
C ALA A 55 4.44 -16.33 4.46
N GLN A 56 4.81 -15.10 4.83
CA GLN A 56 4.02 -14.23 5.69
C GLN A 56 3.78 -12.91 4.95
N VAL A 57 2.55 -12.42 4.99
CA VAL A 57 2.15 -11.15 4.36
C VAL A 57 1.86 -10.12 5.45
N THR A 58 2.57 -9.00 5.41
CA THR A 58 2.30 -7.84 6.25
C THR A 58 1.73 -6.71 5.39
N ALA A 59 0.52 -6.25 5.71
CA ALA A 59 -0.01 -5.02 5.12
C ALA A 59 0.67 -3.81 5.78
N LEU A 60 1.10 -2.84 4.99
CA LEU A 60 1.75 -1.62 5.47
C LEU A 60 1.09 -0.37 4.90
N SER A 61 0.80 0.62 5.74
CA SER A 61 0.30 1.93 5.30
C SER A 61 0.89 3.09 6.09
N VAL A 62 0.99 4.25 5.44
CA VAL A 62 1.42 5.54 6.01
C VAL A 62 0.32 6.55 5.72
N GLY A 63 -0.09 7.32 6.73
CA GLY A 63 -1.15 8.32 6.56
C GLY A 63 -1.57 8.97 7.87
N GLY A 64 -2.60 9.82 7.81
CA GLY A 64 -3.14 10.50 8.98
C GLY A 64 -4.31 9.76 9.63
N LYS A 65 -5.31 10.53 10.07
CA LYS A 65 -6.45 10.05 10.88
C LYS A 65 -7.24 8.91 10.26
N ALA A 66 -7.34 8.82 8.94
CA ALA A 66 -8.04 7.72 8.26
C ALA A 66 -7.52 6.34 8.70
N LEU A 67 -6.22 6.20 8.95
CA LEU A 67 -5.62 4.95 9.40
C LEU A 67 -5.90 4.62 10.87
N THR A 68 -6.50 5.53 11.66
CA THR A 68 -6.97 5.23 13.03
C THR A 68 -8.27 4.43 13.05
N ASN A 69 -9.00 4.41 11.93
CA ASN A 69 -10.30 3.76 11.85
C ASN A 69 -10.18 2.23 11.95
N ALA A 70 -10.71 1.66 13.03
CA ALA A 70 -10.67 0.22 13.27
C ALA A 70 -11.42 -0.60 12.20
N LYS A 71 -12.48 -0.06 11.58
CA LYS A 71 -13.20 -0.73 10.49
C LYS A 71 -12.30 -0.87 9.26
N GLY A 72 -11.60 0.19 8.87
CA GLY A 72 -10.65 0.16 7.74
C GLY A 72 -9.49 -0.79 7.98
N ARG A 73 -8.94 -0.83 9.20
CA ARG A 73 -7.89 -1.81 9.58
C ARG A 73 -8.39 -3.25 9.49
N LYS A 74 -9.61 -3.51 9.94
CA LYS A 74 -10.23 -4.85 9.85
C LYS A 74 -10.52 -5.24 8.40
N ASP A 75 -10.94 -4.30 7.56
CA ASP A 75 -11.15 -4.54 6.13
C ASP A 75 -9.86 -5.03 5.47
N VAL A 76 -8.72 -4.35 5.67
CA VAL A 76 -7.45 -4.79 5.08
C VAL A 76 -6.99 -6.17 5.59
N LEU A 77 -7.09 -6.42 6.90
CA LEU A 77 -6.71 -7.71 7.50
C LEU A 77 -7.61 -8.85 7.01
N SER A 78 -8.90 -8.60 6.84
CA SER A 78 -9.86 -9.61 6.37
C SER A 78 -9.60 -10.11 4.95
N ARG A 79 -8.74 -9.42 4.19
CA ARG A 79 -8.38 -9.76 2.80
C ARG A 79 -7.19 -10.72 2.69
N GLY A 80 -6.61 -11.15 3.81
CA GLY A 80 -5.57 -12.19 3.81
C GLY A 80 -4.18 -11.83 4.35
N PRO A 81 -3.77 -10.56 4.53
CA PRO A 81 -2.56 -10.23 5.29
C PRO A 81 -2.59 -10.84 6.70
N ASP A 82 -1.45 -11.37 7.14
CA ASP A 82 -1.27 -11.95 8.48
C ASP A 82 -1.15 -10.86 9.56
N GLU A 83 -0.49 -9.77 9.20
CA GLU A 83 -0.19 -8.66 10.09
C GLU A 83 -0.51 -7.32 9.40
N LEU A 84 -0.72 -6.29 10.22
CA LEU A 84 -0.93 -4.92 9.79
C LEU A 84 -0.02 -3.98 10.55
N ILE A 85 0.78 -3.22 9.81
CA ILE A 85 1.57 -2.10 10.30
C ILE A 85 0.99 -0.81 9.73
N VAL A 86 0.74 0.16 10.59
CA VAL A 86 0.31 1.51 10.20
C VAL A 86 1.24 2.54 10.83
N VAL A 87 1.75 3.45 10.01
CA VAL A 87 2.47 4.65 10.46
C VAL A 87 1.48 5.80 10.41
N ILE A 88 1.17 6.36 11.57
CA ILE A 88 0.13 7.38 11.70
C ILE A 88 0.73 8.66 12.25
N ASP A 89 0.62 9.72 11.47
CA ASP A 89 0.98 11.07 11.87
C ASP A 89 0.20 12.06 11.00
N ASP A 90 -0.33 13.13 11.61
CA ASP A 90 -1.11 14.16 10.93
C ASP A 90 -0.28 14.86 9.83
N GLN A 91 1.06 14.88 9.93
CA GLN A 91 1.93 15.42 8.88
C GLN A 91 1.81 14.67 7.54
N PHE A 92 1.30 13.44 7.54
CA PHE A 92 1.12 12.64 6.33
C PHE A 92 -0.19 12.91 5.58
N GLU A 93 -1.11 13.73 6.11
CA GLU A 93 -2.36 14.06 5.42
C GLU A 93 -2.14 14.79 4.08
N GLN A 94 -1.03 15.53 3.96
CA GLN A 94 -0.65 16.27 2.74
C GLN A 94 0.76 15.90 2.28
N ALA A 95 1.26 14.74 2.67
CA ALA A 95 2.61 14.31 2.33
C ALA A 95 2.76 14.07 0.81
N LEU A 96 3.85 14.59 0.28
CA LEU A 96 4.27 14.32 -1.10
C LEU A 96 4.83 12.90 -1.22
N PRO A 97 4.90 12.34 -2.44
CA PRO A 97 5.34 10.96 -2.66
C PRO A 97 6.68 10.60 -1.99
N GLN A 98 7.66 11.53 -2.00
CA GLN A 98 8.97 11.32 -1.37
C GLN A 98 8.90 11.17 0.15
N GLN A 99 8.06 11.97 0.81
CA GLN A 99 7.86 11.91 2.27
C GLN A 99 7.18 10.60 2.66
N THR A 100 6.12 10.22 1.93
CA THR A 100 5.43 8.94 2.11
C THR A 100 6.35 7.75 1.87
N ALA A 101 7.15 7.78 0.80
CA ALA A 101 8.12 6.74 0.49
C ALA A 101 9.19 6.58 1.57
N SER A 102 9.67 7.70 2.13
CA SER A 102 10.65 7.67 3.22
C SER A 102 10.10 6.99 4.48
N ALA A 103 8.85 7.28 4.83
CA ALA A 103 8.19 6.65 5.97
C ALA A 103 7.91 5.16 5.72
N LEU A 104 7.44 4.79 4.52
CA LEU A 104 7.24 3.39 4.13
C LEU A 104 8.56 2.61 4.17
N ALA A 105 9.64 3.16 3.60
CA ALA A 105 10.95 2.52 3.59
C ALA A 105 11.49 2.30 5.01
N ALA A 106 11.38 3.29 5.90
CA ALA A 106 11.80 3.17 7.29
C ALA A 106 10.98 2.10 8.04
N ALA A 107 9.66 2.06 7.85
CA ALA A 107 8.80 1.05 8.45
C ALA A 107 9.09 -0.36 7.91
N ALA A 108 9.29 -0.49 6.59
CA ALA A 108 9.64 -1.74 5.93
C ALA A 108 10.99 -2.28 6.44
N GLN A 109 12.02 -1.45 6.56
CA GLN A 109 13.31 -1.85 7.14
C GLN A 109 13.16 -2.36 8.57
N LYS A 110 12.34 -1.69 9.39
CA LYS A 110 12.10 -2.10 10.78
C LYS A 110 11.36 -3.45 10.88
N ALA A 111 10.40 -3.69 9.99
CA ALA A 111 9.66 -4.95 9.92
C ALA A 111 10.50 -6.11 9.34
N GLY A 112 11.39 -5.79 8.40
CA GLY A 112 12.13 -6.74 7.58
C GLY A 112 11.27 -7.32 6.45
N PHE A 113 11.86 -7.49 5.27
CA PHE A 113 11.16 -7.96 4.07
C PHE A 113 12.09 -8.67 3.10
N ASP A 114 11.54 -9.56 2.29
CA ASP A 114 12.18 -10.14 1.10
C ASP A 114 11.60 -9.52 -0.19
N LEU A 115 10.34 -9.07 -0.14
CA LEU A 115 9.60 -8.49 -1.27
C LEU A 115 8.64 -7.41 -0.77
N ILE A 116 8.58 -6.28 -1.49
CA ILE A 116 7.58 -5.22 -1.28
C ILE A 116 6.71 -5.13 -2.54
N LEU A 117 5.39 -5.18 -2.36
CA LEU A 117 4.41 -4.97 -3.42
C LEU A 117 3.63 -3.69 -3.13
N CYS A 118 3.40 -2.89 -4.17
CA CYS A 118 2.57 -1.68 -4.12
C CYS A 118 1.56 -1.73 -5.27
N GLY A 119 0.43 -1.04 -5.15
CA GLY A 119 -0.37 -0.70 -6.32
C GLY A 119 0.42 0.16 -7.33
N ASP A 120 0.04 0.09 -8.60
CA ASP A 120 0.70 0.87 -9.68
C ASP A 120 0.58 2.39 -9.45
N GLY A 121 -0.49 2.81 -8.79
CA GLY A 121 -0.71 4.14 -8.25
C GLY A 121 -1.82 4.09 -7.21
N SER A 122 -2.30 5.25 -6.76
CA SER A 122 -3.47 5.35 -5.89
C SER A 122 -4.65 5.95 -6.64
N SER A 123 -5.87 5.52 -6.31
CA SER A 123 -7.10 5.93 -6.98
C SER A 123 -7.54 7.37 -6.72
N ASP A 124 -6.80 8.10 -5.88
CA ASP A 124 -6.95 9.54 -5.73
C ASP A 124 -6.06 10.31 -6.72
N LEU A 125 -4.79 10.54 -6.39
CA LEU A 125 -3.90 11.41 -7.17
C LEU A 125 -3.16 10.67 -8.30
N TYR A 126 -3.19 9.34 -8.30
CA TYR A 126 -2.56 8.47 -9.30
C TYR A 126 -1.12 8.87 -9.67
N ALA A 127 -0.33 9.30 -8.68
CA ALA A 127 0.99 9.87 -8.90
C ALA A 127 2.04 8.85 -9.39
N GLN A 128 1.81 7.54 -9.17
CA GLN A 128 2.67 6.41 -9.62
C GLN A 128 4.14 6.48 -9.18
N GLN A 129 4.44 7.24 -8.11
CA GLN A 129 5.82 7.52 -7.70
C GLN A 129 6.27 6.76 -6.45
N VAL A 130 5.37 6.51 -5.49
CA VAL A 130 5.74 6.07 -4.14
C VAL A 130 6.49 4.74 -4.16
N GLY A 131 6.00 3.72 -4.88
CA GLY A 131 6.66 2.41 -4.95
C GLY A 131 8.08 2.46 -5.52
N LEU A 132 8.30 3.25 -6.57
CA LEU A 132 9.63 3.45 -7.16
C LEU A 132 10.57 4.17 -6.20
N LEU A 133 10.08 5.22 -5.54
CA LEU A 133 10.85 5.98 -4.55
C LEU A 133 11.21 5.11 -3.33
N VAL A 134 10.32 4.22 -2.89
CA VAL A 134 10.63 3.23 -1.83
C VAL A 134 11.79 2.34 -2.26
N GLY A 135 11.78 1.82 -3.49
CA GLY A 135 12.86 1.01 -4.02
C GLY A 135 14.20 1.74 -4.05
N GLU A 136 14.20 2.99 -4.53
CA GLU A 136 15.38 3.86 -4.56
C GLU A 136 15.93 4.12 -3.14
N ILE A 137 15.08 4.51 -2.19
CA ILE A 137 15.49 4.79 -0.81
C ILE A 137 16.08 3.55 -0.13
N LEU A 138 15.54 2.36 -0.43
CA LEU A 138 16.01 1.08 0.09
C LEU A 138 17.22 0.54 -0.68
N ASN A 139 17.62 1.17 -1.78
CA ASN A 139 18.64 0.70 -2.71
C ASN A 139 18.37 -0.75 -3.18
N ILE A 140 17.13 -1.02 -3.57
CA ILE A 140 16.69 -2.31 -4.13
C ILE A 140 16.11 -2.12 -5.54
N PRO A 141 16.17 -3.14 -6.41
CA PRO A 141 15.53 -3.09 -7.71
C PRO A 141 14.02 -2.85 -7.59
N ALA A 142 13.49 -1.90 -8.37
CA ALA A 142 12.06 -1.61 -8.46
C ALA A 142 11.58 -1.80 -9.91
N VAL A 143 10.40 -2.41 -10.07
CA VAL A 143 9.76 -2.65 -11.36
C VAL A 143 8.31 -2.15 -11.26
N ASN A 144 7.87 -1.36 -12.24
CA ASN A 144 6.50 -0.84 -12.34
C ASN A 144 5.74 -1.44 -13.53
N GLY A 145 4.42 -1.21 -13.61
CA GLY A 145 3.59 -1.74 -14.71
C GLY A 145 3.52 -3.28 -14.73
N VAL A 146 3.61 -3.91 -13.56
CA VAL A 146 3.64 -5.37 -13.42
C VAL A 146 2.26 -5.95 -13.69
N SER A 147 2.15 -6.82 -14.69
CA SER A 147 0.90 -7.53 -15.05
C SER A 147 0.83 -8.95 -14.50
N LYS A 148 1.98 -9.55 -14.13
CA LYS A 148 2.04 -10.90 -13.56
C LYS A 148 3.32 -11.09 -12.75
N ILE A 149 3.22 -11.82 -11.63
CA ILE A 149 4.35 -12.26 -10.81
C ILE A 149 4.33 -13.79 -10.78
N ASN A 150 5.47 -14.43 -11.07
CA ASN A 150 5.63 -15.88 -10.93
C ASN A 150 6.83 -16.14 -10.03
N LEU A 151 6.71 -17.09 -9.09
CA LEU A 151 7.87 -17.61 -8.40
C LEU A 151 8.66 -18.52 -9.34
N PRO A 152 10.01 -18.47 -9.33
CA PRO A 152 10.81 -19.41 -10.11
C PRO A 152 10.56 -20.84 -9.68
N ASP A 153 10.60 -21.76 -10.64
CA ASP A 153 10.41 -23.21 -10.45
C ASP A 153 11.51 -23.79 -9.53
N GLY A 154 11.29 -23.74 -8.21
CA GLY A 154 12.04 -24.51 -7.20
C GLY A 154 13.54 -24.25 -7.08
N ARG A 155 14.09 -23.13 -7.58
CA ARG A 155 15.52 -22.81 -7.47
C ARG A 155 15.76 -21.39 -6.96
N TYR A 156 15.52 -21.18 -5.66
CA TYR A 156 16.28 -20.15 -4.98
C TYR A 156 17.65 -20.74 -4.63
N PRO A 157 18.77 -20.21 -5.15
CA PRO A 157 20.05 -20.48 -4.52
C PRO A 157 19.96 -19.88 -3.12
N HIS A 158 19.97 -20.74 -2.11
CA HIS A 158 20.23 -20.31 -0.73
C HIS A 158 21.47 -19.42 -0.75
N ARG A 159 21.30 -18.14 -0.42
CA ARG A 159 22.41 -17.26 -0.06
C ARG A 159 22.58 -17.30 1.44
#